data_AF-W7YLT7-F1
#
_entry.id   AF-W7YLT7-F1
#
_cell.length_a   1.000
_cell.length_b   1.000
_cell.length_c   1.000
_cell.angle_alpha   90.00
_cell.angle_beta   90.00
_cell.angle_gamma   90.00
#
_symmetry.space_group_name_H-M   'P 1'
#
loop_
_entity.id
_entity.type
_entity.pdbx_description
1 polymer ?
#
loop_
_entity_poly.entity_id
_entity_poly.type
_entity_poly.pdbx_seq_one_letter_code
_entity_poly.pdbx_strand_id
1 'polypeptide(L)'
;MQDKEQKSDMEFVFGGMENYKKQDYISCWFYKSAKYIRKGIKCAFVSTNSICQGTQVEMTWPHIFNMGIEIYFTHKDFVWTNSAKNKAGVICSIIGLRGKNNEPKYIFNNGIQSNVNNINAYLANARNTIVYKRSKPLATLLK
;
A
#
# COMPACT_ATOMS: atom_id res chain seq x y z
N MET A 1 -5.75 -15.25 9.44
CA MET A 1 -6.74 -14.65 10.37
C MET A 1 -5.96 -13.99 11.49
N GLN A 2 -6.35 -12.79 11.93
CA GLN A 2 -5.61 -12.05 12.95
C GLN A 2 -5.82 -12.65 14.34
N ASP A 3 -4.74 -12.79 15.11
CA ASP A 3 -4.79 -13.22 16.51
C ASP A 3 -5.22 -12.06 17.45
N LYS A 4 -5.23 -12.32 18.76
CA LYS A 4 -5.64 -11.32 19.76
C LYS A 4 -4.65 -10.15 19.87
N GLU A 5 -3.36 -10.43 19.77
CA GLU A 5 -2.30 -9.42 19.89
C GLU A 5 -2.35 -8.48 18.69
N GLN A 6 -2.43 -9.03 17.48
CA GLN A 6 -2.56 -8.27 16.24
C GLN A 6 -3.78 -7.35 16.27
N LYS A 7 -4.91 -7.79 16.82
CA LYS A 7 -6.09 -6.92 16.98
C LYS A 7 -5.85 -5.75 17.94
N SER A 8 -5.13 -6.01 19.04
CA SER A 8 -4.72 -4.96 19.98
C SER A 8 -3.78 -3.95 19.32
N ASP A 9 -2.83 -4.43 18.53
CA ASP A 9 -1.91 -3.57 17.77
C ASP A 9 -2.65 -2.72 16.73
N MET A 10 -3.61 -3.30 16.02
CA MET A 10 -4.46 -2.55 15.07
C MET A 10 -5.24 -1.44 15.78
N GLU A 11 -5.82 -1.69 16.95
CA GLU A 11 -6.51 -0.67 17.76
C GLU A 11 -5.51 0.39 18.26
N PHE A 12 -4.32 0.00 18.71
CA PHE A 12 -3.29 0.95 19.14
C PHE A 12 -2.85 1.89 18.00
N VAL A 13 -2.74 1.36 16.78
CA VAL A 13 -2.26 2.12 15.62
C VAL A 13 -3.37 2.97 14.98
N PHE A 14 -4.57 2.42 14.85
CA PHE A 14 -5.68 3.01 14.10
C PHE A 14 -6.86 3.46 14.96
N GLY A 15 -6.77 3.34 16.28
CA GLY A 15 -7.84 3.71 17.21
C GLY A 15 -8.43 5.08 16.87
N GLY A 16 -9.76 5.11 16.66
CA GLY A 16 -10.49 6.29 16.20
C GLY A 16 -10.71 6.38 14.67
N MET A 17 -10.14 5.49 13.86
CA MET A 17 -10.50 5.36 12.44
C MET A 17 -11.68 4.41 12.23
N GLU A 18 -12.50 4.67 11.21
CA GLU A 18 -13.57 3.75 10.87
C GLU A 18 -13.03 2.50 10.15
N ASN A 19 -13.64 1.34 10.42
CA ASN A 19 -13.43 0.09 9.67
C ASN A 19 -11.99 -0.47 9.60
N TYR A 20 -11.07 0.00 10.44
CA TYR A 20 -9.66 -0.43 10.42
C TYR A 20 -9.47 -1.94 10.70
N LYS A 21 -10.42 -2.60 11.37
CA LYS A 21 -10.37 -4.04 11.72
C LYS A 21 -10.34 -4.99 10.51
N LYS A 22 -10.63 -4.49 9.31
CA LYS A 22 -10.59 -5.27 8.05
C LYS A 22 -9.32 -5.02 7.24
N GLN A 23 -8.45 -4.14 7.69
CA GLN A 23 -7.18 -3.89 7.02
C GLN A 23 -6.22 -5.06 7.22
N ASP A 24 -5.36 -5.28 6.22
CA ASP A 24 -4.22 -6.18 6.35
C ASP A 24 -3.28 -5.67 7.44
N TYR A 25 -2.75 -6.58 8.26
CA TYR A 25 -1.92 -6.21 9.42
C TYR A 25 -0.69 -5.37 9.06
N ILE A 26 -0.14 -5.58 7.87
CA ILE A 26 1.00 -4.80 7.35
C ILE A 26 0.67 -3.30 7.18
N SER A 27 -0.61 -2.91 7.05
CA SER A 27 -1.03 -1.51 6.97
C SER A 27 -0.57 -0.70 8.20
N CYS A 28 -0.47 -1.34 9.38
CA CYS A 28 0.03 -0.72 10.61
C CYS A 28 1.41 -0.08 10.38
N TRP A 29 2.32 -0.82 9.75
CA TRP A 29 3.69 -0.35 9.52
C TRP A 29 3.75 0.76 8.49
N PHE A 30 2.94 0.68 7.43
CA PHE A 30 2.81 1.75 6.45
C PHE A 30 2.32 3.04 7.12
N TYR A 31 1.26 2.97 7.94
CA TYR A 31 0.72 4.13 8.63
C TYR A 31 1.67 4.71 9.69
N LYS A 32 2.29 3.87 10.53
CA LYS A 32 3.29 4.32 11.51
C LYS A 32 4.49 4.97 10.83
N SER A 33 4.97 4.38 9.74
CA SER A 33 6.11 4.96 9.00
C SER A 33 5.75 6.31 8.37
N ALA A 34 4.55 6.45 7.81
CA ALA A 34 4.05 7.72 7.29
C ALA A 34 4.05 8.82 8.36
N LYS A 35 3.61 8.49 9.59
CA LYS A 35 3.67 9.41 10.74
C LYS A 35 5.11 9.79 11.14
N TYR A 36 6.06 8.89 10.94
CA TYR A 36 7.45 9.07 11.36
C TYR A 36 8.32 9.78 10.31
N ILE A 37 7.98 9.65 9.01
CA ILE A 37 8.74 10.27 7.93
C ILE A 37 8.76 11.80 8.12
N ARG A 38 9.99 12.32 8.08
CA ARG A 38 10.34 13.75 8.06
C ARG A 38 11.27 14.00 6.88
N LYS A 39 11.71 15.25 6.69
CA LYS A 39 12.63 15.60 5.59
C LYS A 39 13.88 14.73 5.64
N GLY A 40 14.20 14.08 4.52
CA GLY A 40 15.37 13.21 4.37
C GLY A 40 15.16 11.75 4.78
N ILE A 41 14.03 11.39 5.41
CA ILE A 41 13.72 10.00 5.78
C ILE A 41 12.99 9.30 4.63
N LYS A 42 13.48 8.11 4.26
CA LYS A 42 12.84 7.19 3.32
C LYS A 42 12.71 5.83 4.00
N CYS A 43 11.63 5.10 3.74
CA CYS A 43 11.49 3.71 4.15
C CYS A 43 11.01 2.87 2.98
N ALA A 44 11.11 1.54 3.11
CA ALA A 44 10.53 0.60 2.18
C ALA A 44 10.08 -0.65 2.93
N PHE A 45 8.98 -1.25 2.49
CA PHE A 45 8.48 -2.51 3.02
C PHE A 45 8.25 -3.51 1.90
N VAL A 46 8.53 -4.77 2.19
CA VAL A 46 7.95 -5.90 1.46
C VAL A 46 6.56 -6.13 2.03
N SER A 47 5.56 -6.21 1.17
CA SER A 47 4.17 -6.44 1.55
C SER A 47 3.51 -7.43 0.60
N THR A 48 2.47 -8.11 1.06
CA THR A 48 1.50 -8.72 0.13
C THR A 48 0.97 -7.63 -0.79
N ASN A 49 0.75 -7.96 -2.07
CA ASN A 49 0.27 -6.99 -3.04
C ASN A 49 -1.19 -6.56 -2.81
N SER A 50 -1.92 -7.29 -1.95
CA SER A 50 -3.28 -6.96 -1.51
C SER A 50 -3.41 -5.56 -0.93
N ILE A 51 -2.37 -5.00 -0.29
CA ILE A 51 -2.39 -3.62 0.23
C ILE A 51 -2.61 -2.57 -0.88
N CYS A 52 -2.28 -2.91 -2.13
CA CYS A 52 -2.45 -2.08 -3.32
C CYS A 52 -3.61 -2.54 -4.21
N GLN A 53 -4.50 -3.40 -3.71
CA GLN A 53 -5.62 -3.97 -4.47
C GLN A 53 -6.95 -3.94 -3.68
N GLY A 54 -8.05 -3.89 -4.41
CA GLY A 54 -9.40 -3.99 -3.85
C GLY A 54 -9.68 -3.00 -2.72
N THR A 55 -10.37 -3.47 -1.67
CA THR A 55 -10.82 -2.63 -0.54
C THR A 55 -9.68 -2.15 0.36
N GLN A 56 -8.51 -2.80 0.36
CA GLN A 56 -7.38 -2.33 1.15
C GLN A 56 -6.91 -0.95 0.68
N VAL A 57 -7.08 -0.65 -0.61
CA VAL A 57 -6.60 0.61 -1.19
C VAL A 57 -7.30 1.81 -0.57
N GLU A 58 -8.64 1.79 -0.56
CA GLU A 58 -9.45 2.85 0.04
C GLU A 58 -9.25 2.96 1.55
N MET A 59 -8.96 1.84 2.22
CA MET A 59 -8.78 1.82 3.67
C MET A 59 -7.42 2.37 4.09
N THR A 60 -6.36 2.21 3.30
CA THR A 60 -4.98 2.51 3.74
C THR A 60 -4.43 3.80 3.15
N TRP A 61 -4.47 3.95 1.83
CA TRP A 61 -3.68 4.98 1.14
C TRP A 61 -4.18 6.42 1.31
N PRO A 62 -5.48 6.71 1.42
CA PRO A 62 -5.94 8.07 1.72
C PRO A 62 -5.29 8.63 2.99
N HIS A 63 -5.21 7.84 4.06
CA HIS A 63 -4.61 8.27 5.32
C HIS A 63 -3.10 8.55 5.19
N ILE A 64 -2.39 7.79 4.36
CA ILE A 64 -0.95 7.98 4.12
C ILE A 64 -0.70 9.21 3.22
N PHE A 65 -1.40 9.30 2.09
CA PHE A 65 -1.21 10.38 1.13
C PHE A 65 -1.62 11.75 1.68
N ASN A 66 -2.62 11.79 2.56
CA ASN A 66 -3.04 13.02 3.25
C ASN A 66 -1.97 13.56 4.23
N MET A 67 -1.01 12.72 4.66
CA MET A 67 0.15 13.16 5.45
C MET A 67 1.29 13.77 4.60
N GLY A 68 1.07 13.98 3.30
CA GLY A 68 2.10 14.49 2.40
C GLY A 68 3.17 13.44 2.02
N ILE A 69 2.86 12.16 2.23
CA ILE A 69 3.71 11.03 1.84
C ILE A 69 3.40 10.63 0.39
N GLU A 70 4.42 10.17 -0.33
CA GLU A 70 4.31 9.61 -1.68
C GLU A 70 5.05 8.27 -1.78
N ILE A 71 4.65 7.46 -2.77
CA ILE A 71 5.42 6.29 -3.18
C ILE A 71 6.50 6.77 -4.16
N TYR A 72 7.77 6.54 -3.83
CA TYR A 72 8.89 6.96 -4.68
C TYR A 72 9.50 5.83 -5.49
N PHE A 73 9.34 4.58 -5.03
CA PHE A 73 9.63 3.44 -5.88
C PHE A 73 8.76 2.25 -5.52
N THR A 74 8.67 1.31 -6.46
CA THR A 74 8.08 0.01 -6.20
C THR A 74 8.70 -1.10 -7.04
N HIS A 75 8.89 -2.28 -6.45
CA HIS A 75 8.92 -3.52 -7.22
C HIS A 75 7.51 -4.08 -7.26
N LYS A 76 6.91 -4.05 -8.46
CA LYS A 76 5.52 -4.42 -8.66
C LYS A 76 5.40 -5.93 -8.82
N ASP A 77 4.51 -6.51 -8.01
CA ASP A 77 3.91 -7.85 -8.16
C ASP A 77 4.87 -8.95 -8.61
N PHE A 78 5.55 -9.58 -7.65
CA PHE A 78 6.38 -10.75 -7.89
C PHE A 78 5.96 -11.91 -6.99
N VAL A 79 6.12 -13.14 -7.48
CA VAL A 79 5.88 -14.33 -6.68
C VAL A 79 6.98 -14.44 -5.63
N TRP A 80 6.59 -14.47 -4.35
CA TRP A 80 7.52 -14.66 -3.25
C TRP A 80 8.19 -16.03 -3.34
N THR A 81 9.50 -16.05 -3.13
CA THR A 81 10.29 -17.28 -3.07
C THR A 81 11.37 -17.14 -2.00
N ASN A 82 11.65 -18.22 -1.28
CA ASN A 82 12.75 -18.34 -0.34
C ASN A 82 13.38 -19.74 -0.45
N SER A 83 14.37 -20.05 0.38
CA SER A 83 15.04 -21.37 0.37
C SER A 83 14.36 -22.42 1.28
N ALA A 84 13.12 -22.18 1.73
CA ALA A 84 12.41 -23.11 2.61
C ALA A 84 11.72 -24.24 1.83
N LYS A 85 11.53 -25.39 2.48
CA LYS A 85 10.91 -26.59 1.89
C LYS A 85 9.45 -26.38 1.46
N ASN A 86 8.67 -25.61 2.25
CA ASN A 86 7.28 -25.26 1.95
C ASN A 86 7.18 -23.73 1.76
N LYS A 87 7.46 -23.26 0.54
CA LYS A 87 7.41 -21.83 0.22
C LYS A 87 5.96 -21.34 0.26
N ALA A 88 5.74 -20.16 0.84
CA ALA A 88 4.43 -19.52 0.80
C ALA A 88 4.09 -19.09 -0.63
N GLY A 89 2.94 -19.51 -1.14
CA GLY A 89 2.42 -19.09 -2.44
C GLY A 89 1.75 -17.72 -2.37
N VAL A 90 2.54 -16.66 -2.22
CA VAL A 90 2.04 -15.28 -2.10
C VAL A 90 2.68 -14.36 -3.14
N ILE A 91 1.91 -13.41 -3.65
CA ILE A 91 2.44 -12.33 -4.49
C ILE A 91 2.76 -11.14 -3.59
N CYS A 92 3.99 -10.66 -3.69
CA CYS A 92 4.48 -9.53 -2.94
C CYS A 92 4.78 -8.35 -3.85
N SER A 93 4.81 -7.17 -3.25
CA SER A 93 5.36 -5.95 -3.83
C SER A 93 6.32 -5.31 -2.82
N ILE A 94 7.35 -4.64 -3.32
CA ILE A 94 8.19 -3.76 -2.49
C ILE A 94 7.71 -2.34 -2.72
N ILE A 95 7.45 -1.59 -1.65
CA ILE A 95 6.90 -0.24 -1.76
C ILE A 95 7.73 0.71 -0.90
N GLY A 96 8.30 1.73 -1.55
CA GLY A 96 9.07 2.77 -0.88
C GLY A 96 8.27 4.02 -0.63
N LEU A 97 8.30 4.52 0.62
CA LEU A 97 7.63 5.75 1.03
C LEU A 97 8.64 6.84 1.37
N ARG A 98 8.27 8.09 1.06
CA ARG A 98 8.98 9.30 1.48
C ARG A 98 8.03 10.49 1.56
N GLY A 99 8.47 11.60 2.13
CA GLY A 99 7.76 12.88 2.00
C GLY A 99 7.84 13.40 0.56
N LYS A 100 6.74 13.99 0.06
CA LYS A 100 6.65 14.54 -1.30
C LYS A 100 7.81 15.47 -1.64
N ASN A 101 8.47 15.21 -2.77
CA ASN A 101 9.51 16.08 -3.32
C ASN A 101 9.63 15.89 -4.85
N ASN A 102 10.57 16.58 -5.48
CA ASN A 102 10.81 16.54 -6.93
C ASN A 102 11.87 15.51 -7.36
N GLU A 103 12.36 14.65 -6.45
CA GLU A 103 13.29 13.60 -6.85
C GLU A 103 12.57 12.56 -7.76
N PRO A 104 13.30 11.88 -8.65
CA PRO A 104 12.74 10.85 -9.53
C PRO A 104 11.99 9.74 -8.79
N LYS A 105 11.05 9.10 -9.51
CA LYS A 105 10.32 7.92 -9.05
C LYS A 105 10.53 6.75 -10.01
N TYR A 106 10.52 5.52 -9.48
CA TYR A 106 10.83 4.33 -10.27
C TYR A 106 9.85 3.18 -10.04
N ILE A 107 9.38 2.58 -11.14
CA ILE A 107 8.66 1.30 -11.10
C ILE A 107 9.59 0.22 -11.66
N PHE A 108 9.82 -0.81 -10.87
CA PHE A 108 10.48 -2.04 -11.28
C PHE A 108 9.43 -3.11 -11.54
N ASN A 109 9.41 -3.66 -12.74
CA ASN A 109 8.49 -4.72 -13.13
C ASN A 109 9.19 -5.69 -14.07
N ASN A 110 9.20 -6.99 -13.71
CA ASN A 110 9.85 -8.04 -14.51
C ASN A 110 11.29 -7.72 -14.95
N GLY A 111 12.10 -7.15 -14.05
CA GLY A 111 13.49 -6.79 -14.31
C GLY A 111 13.70 -5.47 -15.07
N ILE A 112 12.62 -4.79 -15.47
CA ILE A 112 12.69 -3.49 -16.17
C ILE A 112 12.45 -2.36 -15.17
N GLN A 113 13.35 -1.37 -15.19
CA GLN A 113 13.18 -0.11 -14.46
C GLN A 113 12.56 0.95 -15.37
N SER A 114 11.49 1.60 -14.90
CA SER A 114 10.85 2.73 -15.57
C SER A 114 10.91 3.98 -14.70
N ASN A 115 11.39 5.10 -15.25
CA ASN A 115 11.24 6.42 -14.62
C ASN A 115 9.82 6.94 -14.87
N VAL A 116 9.14 7.39 -13.83
CA VAL A 116 7.72 7.76 -13.87
C VAL A 116 7.44 9.06 -13.14
N ASN A 117 6.36 9.73 -13.54
CA ASN A 117 5.98 11.02 -12.93
C ASN A 117 5.28 10.83 -11.58
N ASN A 118 4.52 9.75 -11.41
CA ASN A 118 3.85 9.41 -10.16
C ASN A 118 3.77 7.89 -9.99
N ILE A 119 3.60 7.43 -8.74
CA ILE A 119 3.22 6.06 -8.43
C ILE A 119 2.01 6.14 -7.51
N ASN A 120 0.85 5.69 -8.00
CA ASN A 120 -0.39 5.74 -7.22
C ASN A 120 -0.53 4.51 -6.29
N ALA A 121 -1.62 4.48 -5.53
CA ALA A 121 -1.92 3.38 -4.59
C ALA A 121 -2.07 1.99 -5.25
N TYR A 122 -2.22 1.93 -6.57
CA TYR A 122 -2.31 0.71 -7.38
C TYR A 122 -0.97 0.38 -8.09
N LEU A 123 0.13 1.01 -7.65
CA LEU A 123 1.48 0.83 -8.18
C LEU A 123 1.58 1.13 -9.70
N ALA A 124 0.81 2.12 -10.17
CA ALA A 124 0.77 2.53 -11.56
C ALA A 124 1.26 3.97 -11.75
N ASN A 125 1.82 4.25 -12.93
CA ASN A 125 2.15 5.60 -13.38
C ASN A 125 0.88 6.37 -13.79
N ALA A 126 0.12 6.80 -12.78
CA ALA A 126 -1.16 7.48 -12.95
C ALA A 126 -1.43 8.42 -11.77
N ARG A 127 -2.52 9.18 -11.82
CA ARG A 127 -2.93 10.07 -10.71
C ARG A 127 -3.32 9.26 -9.45
N ASN A 128 -3.28 9.92 -8.29
CA ASN A 128 -3.71 9.36 -7.00
C ASN A 128 -5.25 9.34 -6.87
N THR A 129 -5.94 8.73 -7.83
CA THR A 129 -7.37 8.47 -7.77
C THR A 129 -7.61 7.19 -6.96
N ILE A 130 -8.52 7.23 -5.99
CA ILE A 130 -8.89 6.09 -5.15
C ILE A 130 -10.30 5.65 -5.54
N VAL A 131 -10.48 4.36 -5.80
CA VAL A 131 -11.79 3.76 -6.06
C VAL A 131 -12.36 3.26 -4.73
N TYR A 132 -13.45 3.90 -4.30
CA TYR A 132 -14.14 3.55 -3.06
C TYR A 132 -15.22 2.49 -3.29
N LYS A 133 -15.43 1.62 -2.30
CA LYS A 133 -16.47 0.61 -2.28
C LYS A 133 -17.85 1.28 -2.36
N ARG A 134 -18.73 0.69 -3.16
CA ARG A 134 -20.12 1.08 -3.27
C ARG A 134 -21.03 -0.13 -3.17
N SER A 135 -22.18 0.04 -2.54
CA SER A 135 -23.26 -0.97 -2.53
C SER A 135 -24.20 -0.86 -3.72
N LYS A 136 -24.12 0.25 -4.49
CA LYS A 136 -24.92 0.51 -5.69
C LYS A 136 -24.00 0.86 -6.87
N PRO A 137 -24.26 0.34 -8.08
CA PRO A 137 -23.53 0.71 -9.29
C PRO A 137 -23.51 2.21 -9.52
N LEU A 138 -22.45 2.70 -10.17
CA LEU A 138 -22.33 4.10 -10.60
C LEU A 138 -23.16 4.40 -11.84
N ALA A 139 -23.13 3.47 -12.81
CA ALA A 139 -23.87 3.56 -14.04
C ALA A 139 -25.15 2.72 -13.94
N THR A 140 -26.19 3.14 -14.64
CA THR A 140 -27.34 2.28 -14.94
C THR A 140 -26.82 1.11 -15.77
N LEU A 141 -26.93 -0.11 -15.24
CA LEU A 141 -26.61 -1.30 -16.00
C LEU A 141 -27.64 -1.41 -17.14
N LEU A 142 -27.18 -1.36 -18.38
CA LEU A 142 -28.02 -1.72 -19.53
C LEU A 142 -28.42 -3.19 -19.35
N LYS A 143 -29.72 -3.44 -19.41
CA LYS A 143 -30.29 -4.79 -19.36
C LYS A 143 -29.97 -5.55 -20.63
#